data_AF-A0A932IMY3-F1
#
_entry.id   AF-A0A932IMY3-F1
#
_cell.length_a   1.000
_cell.length_b   1.000
_cell.length_c   1.000
_cell.angle_alpha   90.00
_cell.angle_beta   90.00
_cell.angle_gamma   90.00
#
_symmetry.space_group_name_H-M   'P 1'
#
loop_
_entity.id
_entity.type
_entity.pdbx_description
1 polymer ?
#
loop_
_entity_poly.entity_id
_entity_poly.type
_entity_poly.pdbx_seq_one_letter_code
_entity_poly.pdbx_strand_id
1 'polypeptide(L)'
;RAPWVARMDADDIATPHRLARQAALLASQPSVAIVGSLVRCFSRTVLGEGYRLYERWLNGLVSHNDITREMFVESPLAHPSVMYRKAAVMALGGYRDAGWAEDYDLWLRAAGAGLRFAKVPEVLLYWRDHAGRHSRSHPRYGWDAFLRLKAHFLAVGPLMGREVVIWGAGPIGRRLSRHLRCHGVRGLAFIDVDPRKIGRILHDAPVVGAGSLERFAQTPLVAAVGSRGARALIRAELVRQGREEGRDFVCAA
;
A
#
# COMPACT_ATOMS: atom_id res chain seq x y z
N ARG A 1 20.76 24.05 9.81
CA ARG A 1 19.94 23.18 8.91
C ARG A 1 18.65 22.80 9.65
N ALA A 2 17.50 22.78 8.97
CA ALA A 2 16.20 22.49 9.60
C ALA A 2 16.03 21.00 10.02
N PRO A 3 15.21 20.69 11.05
CA PRO A 3 14.97 19.33 11.53
C PRO A 3 13.96 18.53 10.67
N TRP A 4 13.22 19.22 9.80
CA TRP A 4 12.23 18.64 8.91
C TRP A 4 12.63 18.83 7.45
N VAL A 5 12.20 17.88 6.61
CA VAL A 5 12.35 17.96 5.15
C VAL A 5 10.95 17.87 4.54
N ALA A 6 10.61 18.82 3.68
CA ALA A 6 9.40 18.79 2.87
C ALA A 6 9.75 18.40 1.43
N ARG A 7 9.03 17.43 0.88
CA ARG A 7 9.11 17.05 -0.53
C ARG A 7 8.28 18.02 -1.38
N MET A 8 8.69 18.15 -2.63
CA MET A 8 8.00 18.92 -3.65
C MET A 8 8.51 18.46 -5.00
N ASP A 9 7.61 18.09 -5.90
CA ASP A 9 7.96 17.83 -7.29
C ASP A 9 7.87 19.14 -8.08
N ALA A 10 8.71 19.29 -9.09
CA ALA A 10 8.92 20.57 -9.79
C ALA A 10 7.69 21.03 -10.61
N ASP A 11 6.77 20.13 -10.89
CA ASP A 11 5.58 20.34 -11.71
C ASP A 11 4.29 20.52 -10.89
N ASP A 12 4.36 20.34 -9.57
CA ASP A 12 3.23 20.49 -8.65
C ASP A 12 3.05 21.93 -8.15
N ILE A 13 1.92 22.20 -7.49
CA ILE A 13 1.63 23.50 -6.87
C ILE A 13 1.27 23.29 -5.40
N ALA A 14 2.10 23.83 -4.50
CA ALA A 14 1.79 23.86 -3.07
C ALA A 14 0.90 25.06 -2.72
N THR A 15 -0.03 24.87 -1.79
CA THR A 15 -0.76 25.99 -1.20
C THR A 15 0.18 26.84 -0.32
N PRO A 16 -0.10 28.15 -0.14
CA PRO A 16 0.73 29.04 0.70
C PRO A 16 0.90 28.55 2.15
N HIS A 17 -0.07 27.79 2.67
CA HIS A 17 -0.09 27.33 4.06
C HIS A 17 0.45 25.90 4.25
N ARG A 18 0.86 25.20 3.18
CA ARG A 18 1.27 23.79 3.24
C ARG A 18 2.32 23.53 4.32
N LEU A 19 3.43 24.26 4.26
CA LEU A 19 4.55 24.06 5.17
C LEU A 19 4.17 24.37 6.62
N ALA A 20 3.44 25.46 6.85
CA ALA A 20 3.01 25.88 8.19
C ALA A 20 2.08 24.82 8.83
N ARG A 21 1.11 24.29 8.09
CA ARG A 21 0.18 23.26 8.57
C ARG A 21 0.87 21.95 8.93
N GLN A 22 1.78 21.49 8.07
CA GLN A 22 2.52 20.24 8.31
C GLN A 22 3.53 20.37 9.45
N ALA A 23 4.22 21.50 9.53
CA ALA A 23 5.11 21.83 10.63
C ALA A 23 4.36 21.86 11.97
N ALA A 24 3.18 22.49 12.02
CA ALA A 24 2.35 22.52 13.23
C ALA A 24 1.89 21.12 13.67
N LEU A 25 1.56 20.23 12.73
CA LEU A 25 1.21 18.84 13.04
C LEU A 25 2.41 18.09 13.63
N LEU A 26 3.59 18.17 12.98
CA LEU A 26 4.80 17.54 13.51
C LEU A 26 5.23 18.13 14.86
N ALA A 27 5.04 19.43 15.08
CA ALA A 27 5.35 20.05 16.36
C ALA A 27 4.43 19.54 17.48
N SER A 28 3.12 19.43 17.21
CA SER A 28 2.12 19.00 18.20
C SER A 28 2.07 17.48 18.42
N GLN A 29 2.61 16.68 17.49
CA GLN A 29 2.61 15.21 17.58
C GLN A 29 4.04 14.64 17.44
N PRO A 30 4.82 14.61 18.54
CA PRO A 30 6.19 14.07 18.55
C PRO A 30 6.31 12.64 18.02
N SER A 31 5.28 11.82 18.22
CA SER A 31 5.24 10.41 17.78
C SER A 31 5.09 10.23 16.26
N VAL A 32 4.60 11.25 15.54
CA VAL A 32 4.48 11.23 14.08
C VAL A 32 5.84 11.57 13.45
N ALA A 33 6.32 10.69 12.58
CA ALA A 33 7.59 10.88 11.87
C ALA A 33 7.39 11.43 10.45
N ILE A 34 6.30 11.07 9.80
CA ILE A 34 6.02 11.37 8.40
C ILE A 34 4.58 11.92 8.29
N VAL A 35 4.43 13.12 7.74
CA VAL A 35 3.13 13.79 7.54
C VAL A 35 2.90 14.06 6.05
N GLY A 36 1.76 13.64 5.52
CA GLY A 36 1.28 14.06 4.20
C GLY A 36 0.24 15.18 4.29
N SER A 37 -0.35 15.53 3.15
CA SER A 37 -1.59 16.30 3.08
C SER A 37 -2.58 15.63 2.13
N LEU A 38 -3.83 16.09 2.14
CA LEU A 38 -4.72 15.79 1.02
C LEU A 38 -4.18 16.47 -0.23
N VAL A 39 -4.51 15.90 -1.38
CA VAL A 39 -4.10 16.40 -2.70
C VAL A 39 -5.31 16.64 -3.59
N ARG A 40 -5.16 17.55 -4.55
CA ARG A 40 -6.11 17.71 -5.66
C ARG A 40 -5.39 17.45 -6.97
N CYS A 41 -5.82 16.44 -7.70
CA CYS A 41 -5.22 16.14 -8.99
C CYS A 41 -5.67 17.17 -10.03
N PHE A 42 -4.76 17.57 -10.92
CA PHE A 42 -5.07 18.41 -12.07
C PHE A 42 -4.22 18.00 -13.28
N SER A 43 -4.68 18.30 -14.48
CA SER A 43 -3.99 18.00 -15.73
C SER A 43 -4.35 19.03 -16.79
N ARG A 44 -3.55 19.13 -17.86
CA ARG A 44 -3.93 19.89 -19.07
C ARG A 44 -5.02 19.18 -19.87
N THR A 45 -5.17 17.87 -19.67
CA THR A 45 -6.19 17.02 -20.31
C THR A 45 -7.21 16.54 -19.29
N VAL A 46 -8.31 15.93 -19.76
CA VAL A 46 -9.33 15.35 -18.88
C VAL A 46 -8.73 14.21 -18.06
N LEU A 47 -8.86 14.30 -16.74
CA LEU A 47 -8.49 13.22 -15.83
C LEU A 47 -9.44 12.03 -16.00
N GLY A 48 -8.89 10.84 -16.21
CA GLY A 48 -9.64 9.60 -16.25
C GLY A 48 -10.30 9.27 -14.90
N GLU A 49 -11.42 8.54 -14.93
CA GLU A 49 -12.18 8.16 -13.73
C GLU A 49 -11.32 7.40 -12.70
N GLY A 50 -10.46 6.49 -13.17
CA GLY A 50 -9.56 5.73 -12.30
C GLY A 50 -8.64 6.61 -11.46
N TYR A 51 -8.15 7.73 -12.00
CA TYR A 51 -7.29 8.65 -11.24
C TYR A 51 -8.07 9.48 -10.23
N ARG A 52 -9.33 9.83 -10.54
CA ARG A 52 -10.24 10.48 -9.56
C ARG A 52 -10.63 9.53 -8.43
N LEU A 53 -10.83 8.25 -8.72
CA LEU A 53 -11.05 7.21 -7.71
C LEU A 53 -9.82 7.06 -6.81
N TYR A 54 -8.63 7.07 -7.40
CA TYR A 54 -7.37 7.03 -6.64
C TYR A 54 -7.19 8.26 -5.74
N GLU A 55 -7.47 9.48 -6.23
CA GLU A 55 -7.45 10.69 -5.39
C GLU A 55 -8.39 10.56 -4.19
N ARG A 56 -9.63 10.09 -4.41
CA ARG A 56 -10.61 9.89 -3.32
C ARG A 56 -10.14 8.86 -2.30
N TRP A 57 -9.61 7.72 -2.76
CA TRP A 57 -9.05 6.70 -1.88
C TRP A 57 -7.89 7.28 -1.07
N LEU A 58 -6.93 7.94 -1.73
CA LEU A 58 -5.75 8.51 -1.10
C LEU A 58 -6.13 9.57 -0.04
N ASN A 59 -7.08 10.44 -0.36
CA ASN A 59 -7.53 11.50 0.55
C ASN A 59 -8.36 10.97 1.73
N GLY A 60 -8.89 9.75 1.65
CA GLY A 60 -9.55 9.08 2.77
C GLY A 60 -8.60 8.55 3.85
N LEU A 61 -7.29 8.43 3.55
CA LEU A 61 -6.32 7.82 4.46
C LEU A 61 -5.60 8.88 5.29
N VAL A 62 -6.22 9.35 6.37
CA VAL A 62 -5.71 10.47 7.17
C VAL A 62 -4.93 10.02 8.40
N SER A 63 -5.44 9.03 9.13
CA SER A 63 -4.81 8.56 10.37
C SER A 63 -3.69 7.56 10.12
N HIS A 64 -2.84 7.33 11.13
CA HIS A 64 -1.83 6.26 11.09
C HIS A 64 -2.44 4.91 10.71
N ASN A 65 -3.55 4.52 11.37
CA ASN A 65 -4.20 3.24 11.15
C ASN A 65 -4.81 3.13 9.75
N ASP A 66 -5.36 4.22 9.19
CA ASP A 66 -5.86 4.19 7.81
C ASP A 66 -4.74 3.97 6.80
N ILE A 67 -3.62 4.67 7.01
CA ILE A 67 -2.44 4.60 6.15
C ILE A 67 -1.80 3.21 6.21
N THR A 68 -1.59 2.65 7.41
CA THR A 68 -0.96 1.33 7.57
C THR A 68 -1.85 0.19 7.10
N ARG A 69 -3.17 0.26 7.36
CA ARG A 69 -4.15 -0.73 6.89
C ARG A 69 -4.14 -0.88 5.37
N GLU A 70 -4.02 0.23 4.64
CA GLU A 70 -4.06 0.24 3.17
C GLU A 70 -2.66 0.25 2.54
N MET A 71 -1.59 0.14 3.34
CA MET A 71 -0.20 0.25 2.88
C MET A 71 0.20 -0.84 1.88
N PHE A 72 -0.42 -2.03 1.92
CA PHE A 72 -0.18 -3.09 0.94
C PHE A 72 -1.16 -3.07 -0.22
N VAL A 73 -2.23 -2.28 -0.15
CA VAL A 73 -3.17 -2.09 -1.26
C VAL A 73 -2.54 -1.22 -2.34
N GLU A 74 -2.01 -0.07 -1.97
CA GLU A 74 -1.30 0.86 -2.85
C GLU A 74 -0.48 1.84 -2.00
N SER A 75 0.40 2.66 -2.60
CA SER A 75 1.16 3.69 -1.87
C SER A 75 0.21 4.73 -1.25
N PRO A 76 0.11 4.82 0.09
CA PRO A 76 -0.93 5.60 0.77
C PRO A 76 -0.57 7.09 0.94
N LEU A 77 0.59 7.52 0.44
CA LEU A 77 1.10 8.89 0.55
C LEU A 77 1.55 9.38 -0.83
N ALA A 78 0.98 10.49 -1.31
CA ALA A 78 1.54 11.20 -2.46
C ALA A 78 2.90 11.79 -2.05
N HIS A 79 3.99 11.28 -2.61
CA HIS A 79 5.36 11.71 -2.28
C HIS A 79 5.58 13.23 -2.25
N PRO A 80 5.12 14.04 -3.23
CA PRO A 80 5.32 15.48 -3.21
C PRO A 80 4.54 16.20 -2.10
N SER A 81 3.58 15.54 -1.46
CA SER A 81 2.81 16.11 -0.35
C SER A 81 3.46 15.85 1.01
N VAL A 82 4.56 15.09 1.10
CA VAL A 82 5.11 14.66 2.39
C VAL A 82 6.10 15.66 2.98
N MET A 83 5.98 15.91 4.28
CA MET A 83 7.02 16.43 5.16
C MET A 83 7.38 15.37 6.21
N TYR A 84 8.65 15.25 6.59
CA TYR A 84 9.09 14.27 7.58
C TYR A 84 10.20 14.78 8.49
N ARG A 85 10.36 14.11 9.64
CA ARG A 85 11.51 14.28 10.54
C ARG A 85 12.75 13.73 9.87
N LYS A 86 13.73 14.61 9.61
CA LYS A 86 14.97 14.25 8.92
C LYS A 86 15.68 13.08 9.62
N ALA A 87 15.82 13.15 10.95
CA ALA A 87 16.51 12.13 11.72
C ALA A 87 15.87 10.73 11.57
N ALA A 88 14.53 10.65 11.59
CA ALA A 88 13.81 9.39 11.46
C ALA A 88 14.03 8.76 10.07
N VAL A 89 13.94 9.54 9.00
CA VAL A 89 14.17 9.03 7.63
C VAL A 89 15.63 8.67 7.39
N MET A 90 16.58 9.44 7.93
CA MET A 90 18.01 9.13 7.81
C MET A 90 18.39 7.86 8.59
N ALA A 91 17.76 7.60 9.74
CA ALA A 91 17.96 6.36 10.48
C ALA A 91 17.51 5.11 9.69
N LEU A 92 16.59 5.26 8.73
CA LEU A 92 16.19 4.21 7.80
C LEU A 92 17.09 4.10 6.56
N GLY A 93 18.14 4.93 6.45
CA GLY A 93 19.01 5.02 5.27
C GLY A 93 18.45 5.90 4.14
N GLY A 94 17.36 6.64 4.36
CA GLY A 94 16.78 7.54 3.36
C GLY A 94 16.10 6.82 2.18
N TYR A 95 16.15 7.45 1.00
CA TYR A 95 15.74 6.84 -0.27
C TYR A 95 16.83 5.91 -0.76
N ARG A 96 16.44 4.78 -1.37
CA ARG A 96 17.36 3.80 -1.95
C ARG A 96 16.87 3.34 -3.31
N ASP A 97 17.79 3.06 -4.22
CA ASP A 97 17.45 2.35 -5.45
C ASP A 97 17.46 0.85 -5.18
N ALA A 98 16.26 0.26 -5.13
CA ALA A 98 16.05 -1.17 -4.93
C ALA A 98 15.31 -1.81 -6.12
N GLY A 99 15.26 -1.14 -7.28
CA GLY A 99 14.59 -1.66 -8.48
C GLY A 99 13.05 -1.58 -8.46
N TRP A 100 12.48 -0.78 -7.56
CA TRP A 100 11.06 -0.45 -7.42
C TRP A 100 10.88 0.99 -6.95
N ALA A 101 9.63 1.44 -6.78
CA ALA A 101 9.30 2.79 -6.33
C ALA A 101 9.94 3.13 -4.98
N GLU A 102 10.82 4.14 -4.98
CA GLU A 102 11.69 4.51 -3.85
C GLU A 102 10.90 5.11 -2.69
N ASP A 103 9.84 5.85 -3.01
CA ASP A 103 8.91 6.45 -2.05
C ASP A 103 8.08 5.37 -1.34
N TYR A 104 7.52 4.44 -2.11
CA TYR A 104 6.73 3.35 -1.53
C TYR A 104 7.59 2.42 -0.67
N ASP A 105 8.81 2.12 -1.10
CA ASP A 105 9.80 1.39 -0.31
C ASP A 105 10.10 2.08 1.03
N LEU A 106 10.25 3.41 1.02
CA LEU A 106 10.47 4.18 2.23
C LEU A 106 9.28 4.11 3.18
N TRP A 107 8.04 4.19 2.68
CA TRP A 107 6.85 4.08 3.52
C TRP A 107 6.73 2.70 4.18
N LEU A 108 7.02 1.62 3.44
CA LEU A 108 7.00 0.26 3.97
C LEU A 108 8.11 0.03 5.01
N ARG A 109 9.34 0.52 4.77
CA ARG A 109 10.41 0.49 5.78
C ARG A 109 10.05 1.27 7.02
N ALA A 110 9.49 2.48 6.85
CA ALA A 110 9.07 3.31 7.96
C ALA A 110 7.98 2.62 8.81
N ALA A 111 7.00 1.99 8.16
CA ALA A 111 5.97 1.23 8.85
C ALA A 111 6.54 0.01 9.58
N GLY A 112 7.43 -0.75 8.95
CA GLY A 112 8.12 -1.89 9.58
C GLY A 112 9.00 -1.51 10.76
N ALA A 113 9.55 -0.28 10.76
CA ALA A 113 10.30 0.29 11.88
C ALA A 113 9.42 0.93 12.96
N GLY A 114 8.09 0.83 12.86
CA GLY A 114 7.15 1.39 13.83
C GLY A 114 6.98 2.91 13.77
N LEU A 115 7.46 3.57 12.71
CA LEU A 115 7.25 5.00 12.54
C LEU A 115 5.79 5.31 12.27
N ARG A 116 5.29 6.39 12.88
CA ARG A 116 3.89 6.81 12.70
C ARG A 116 3.73 7.82 11.59
N PHE A 117 2.54 7.75 10.97
CA PHE A 117 2.12 8.55 9.84
C PHE A 117 0.89 9.39 10.22
N ALA A 118 0.71 10.51 9.54
CA ALA A 118 -0.53 11.27 9.55
C ALA A 118 -0.69 12.04 8.23
N LYS A 119 -1.89 12.54 7.96
CA LYS A 119 -2.10 13.63 7.00
C LYS A 119 -2.75 14.81 7.68
N VAL A 120 -2.40 16.01 7.22
CA VAL A 120 -3.26 17.18 7.46
C VAL A 120 -4.53 16.98 6.62
N PRO A 121 -5.75 17.04 7.22
CA PRO A 121 -7.02 16.82 6.52
C PRO A 121 -7.45 18.05 5.69
N GLU A 122 -6.49 18.67 5.00
CA GLU A 122 -6.66 19.82 4.12
C GLU A 122 -6.00 19.52 2.78
N VAL A 123 -6.59 19.99 1.67
CA VAL A 123 -5.95 19.97 0.36
C VAL A 123 -4.86 21.03 0.36
N LEU A 124 -3.60 20.59 0.46
CA LEU A 124 -2.44 21.50 0.52
C LEU A 124 -1.48 21.37 -0.66
N LEU A 125 -1.77 20.44 -1.58
CA LEU A 125 -1.01 20.22 -2.80
C LEU A 125 -1.96 19.99 -3.98
N TYR A 126 -1.75 20.73 -5.06
CA TYR A 126 -2.30 20.38 -6.36
C TYR A 126 -1.27 19.51 -7.08
N TRP A 127 -1.67 18.26 -7.38
CA TRP A 127 -0.80 17.22 -7.91
C TRP A 127 -1.03 17.06 -9.41
N ARG A 128 0.00 17.34 -10.21
CA ARG A 128 -0.10 17.32 -11.67
C ARG A 128 -0.08 15.89 -12.19
N ASP A 129 -1.00 15.58 -13.09
CA ASP A 129 -0.96 14.35 -13.89
C ASP A 129 -0.66 14.69 -15.35
N HIS A 130 0.29 13.97 -15.94
CA HIS A 130 0.63 14.01 -17.35
C HIS A 130 1.39 12.72 -17.73
N ALA A 131 1.46 12.38 -19.01
CA ALA A 131 2.04 11.12 -19.48
C ALA A 131 3.54 10.96 -19.17
N GLY A 132 4.27 12.07 -19.04
CA GLY A 132 5.71 12.08 -18.84
C GLY A 132 6.17 11.82 -17.40
N ARG A 133 5.28 11.89 -16.41
CA ARG A 133 5.68 11.69 -15.01
C ARG A 133 6.18 10.27 -14.76
N HIS A 134 7.13 10.11 -13.86
CA HIS A 134 7.77 8.83 -13.59
C HIS A 134 6.79 7.70 -13.23
N SER A 135 5.72 7.99 -12.49
CA SER A 135 4.72 6.99 -12.12
C SER A 135 3.88 6.49 -13.31
N ARG A 136 3.92 7.16 -14.46
CA ARG A 136 3.25 6.76 -15.71
C ARG A 136 4.19 6.10 -16.70
N SER A 137 5.45 6.52 -16.73
CA SER A 137 6.40 6.17 -17.80
C SER A 137 7.51 5.21 -17.35
N HIS A 138 7.89 5.21 -16.08
CA HIS A 138 9.06 4.45 -15.62
C HIS A 138 8.66 3.04 -15.13
N PRO A 139 9.33 1.97 -15.61
CA PRO A 139 9.07 0.59 -15.20
C PRO A 139 9.08 0.30 -13.69
N ARG A 140 9.77 1.10 -12.87
CA ARG A 140 9.84 0.93 -11.40
C ARG A 140 8.51 1.23 -10.71
N TYR A 141 7.62 1.97 -11.37
CA TYR A 141 6.25 2.25 -10.94
C TYR A 141 5.23 1.34 -11.66
N GLY A 142 5.70 0.37 -12.42
CA GLY A 142 4.85 -0.60 -13.08
C GLY A 142 4.21 -1.57 -12.10
N TRP A 143 3.06 -2.11 -12.50
CA TRP A 143 2.27 -3.05 -11.70
C TRP A 143 3.09 -4.23 -11.16
N ASP A 144 3.99 -4.81 -11.96
CA ASP A 144 4.84 -5.91 -11.50
C ASP A 144 5.86 -5.49 -10.44
N ALA A 145 6.43 -4.28 -10.56
CA ALA A 145 7.37 -3.76 -9.58
C ALA A 145 6.70 -3.53 -8.22
N PHE A 146 5.45 -3.05 -8.22
CA PHE A 146 4.66 -2.92 -6.99
C PHE A 146 4.38 -4.27 -6.35
N LEU A 147 4.04 -5.30 -7.14
CA LEU A 147 3.83 -6.63 -6.59
C LEU A 147 5.12 -7.26 -6.04
N ARG A 148 6.29 -7.03 -6.67
CA ARG A 148 7.58 -7.46 -6.13
C ARG A 148 7.89 -6.79 -4.79
N LEU A 149 7.74 -5.47 -4.73
CA LEU A 149 7.92 -4.69 -3.51
C LEU A 149 6.99 -5.18 -2.40
N LYS A 150 5.69 -5.33 -2.68
CA LYS A 150 4.72 -5.85 -1.70
C LYS A 150 5.10 -7.26 -1.24
N ALA A 151 5.44 -8.16 -2.16
CA ALA A 151 5.86 -9.52 -1.81
C ALA A 151 7.08 -9.53 -0.89
N HIS A 152 8.09 -8.71 -1.17
CA HIS A 152 9.27 -8.57 -0.33
C HIS A 152 8.89 -8.15 1.09
N PHE A 153 8.16 -7.05 1.25
CA PHE A 153 7.80 -6.51 2.58
C PHE A 153 6.77 -7.35 3.32
N LEU A 154 5.90 -8.09 2.62
CA LEU A 154 5.04 -9.10 3.23
C LEU A 154 5.88 -10.27 3.79
N ALA A 155 6.85 -10.76 3.02
CA ALA A 155 7.69 -11.89 3.39
C ALA A 155 8.64 -11.58 4.56
N VAL A 156 9.24 -10.38 4.60
CA VAL A 156 10.10 -9.95 5.71
C VAL A 156 9.35 -9.28 6.85
N GLY A 157 8.02 -9.30 6.82
CA GLY A 157 7.15 -8.70 7.84
C GLY A 157 6.04 -9.66 8.26
N PRO A 158 4.76 -9.38 7.95
CA PRO A 158 3.62 -10.12 8.48
C PRO A 158 3.60 -11.62 8.15
N LEU A 159 4.33 -12.06 7.12
CA LEU A 159 4.39 -13.46 6.70
C LEU A 159 5.73 -14.16 7.02
N MET A 160 6.62 -13.51 7.78
CA MET A 160 7.95 -14.07 8.06
C MET A 160 7.85 -15.44 8.73
N GLY A 161 8.42 -16.46 8.07
CA GLY A 161 8.42 -17.84 8.57
C GLY A 161 7.04 -18.52 8.58
N ARG A 162 6.03 -17.95 7.92
CA ARG A 162 4.66 -18.48 7.90
C ARG A 162 4.29 -18.98 6.50
N GLU A 163 3.47 -20.01 6.46
CA GLU A 163 2.75 -20.38 5.25
C GLU A 163 1.50 -19.52 5.11
N VAL A 164 1.00 -19.33 3.87
CA VAL A 164 -0.04 -18.34 3.59
C VAL A 164 -1.18 -18.91 2.73
N VAL A 165 -2.39 -18.43 2.96
CA VAL A 165 -3.52 -18.59 2.02
C VAL A 165 -3.71 -17.32 1.22
N ILE A 166 -3.90 -17.44 -0.09
CA ILE A 166 -4.12 -16.27 -0.95
C ILE A 166 -5.57 -16.23 -1.39
N TRP A 167 -6.32 -15.22 -0.95
CA TRP A 167 -7.67 -15.01 -1.45
C TRP A 167 -7.61 -14.22 -2.76
N GLY A 168 -7.88 -14.92 -3.87
CA GLY A 168 -7.86 -14.41 -5.23
C GLY A 168 -6.98 -15.28 -6.13
N ALA A 169 -7.57 -16.20 -6.89
CA ALA A 169 -6.88 -17.01 -7.89
C ALA A 169 -6.77 -16.30 -9.26
N GLY A 170 -7.04 -14.99 -9.31
CA GLY A 170 -6.95 -14.15 -10.51
C GLY A 170 -5.52 -13.75 -10.90
N PRO A 171 -5.34 -12.88 -11.90
CA PRO A 171 -4.01 -12.40 -12.33
C PRO A 171 -3.16 -11.81 -11.20
N ILE A 172 -3.78 -11.01 -10.32
CA ILE A 172 -3.09 -10.36 -9.19
C ILE A 172 -2.58 -11.39 -8.19
N GLY A 173 -3.46 -12.19 -7.59
CA GLY A 173 -3.02 -13.19 -6.60
C GLY A 173 -2.07 -14.23 -7.17
N ARG A 174 -2.23 -14.66 -8.44
CA ARG A 174 -1.26 -15.55 -9.10
C ARG A 174 0.12 -14.92 -9.23
N ARG A 175 0.19 -13.63 -9.59
CA ARG A 175 1.45 -12.92 -9.76
C ARG A 175 2.12 -12.63 -8.42
N LEU A 176 1.34 -12.18 -7.43
CA LEU A 176 1.82 -11.94 -6.07
C LEU A 176 2.34 -13.24 -5.43
N SER A 177 1.59 -14.34 -5.54
CA SER A 177 2.02 -15.66 -5.04
C SER A 177 3.38 -16.08 -5.60
N ARG A 178 3.61 -15.86 -6.89
CA ARG A 178 4.89 -16.20 -7.53
C ARG A 178 6.04 -15.39 -6.93
N HIS A 179 5.85 -14.10 -6.69
CA HIS A 179 6.87 -13.25 -6.06
C HIS A 179 7.08 -13.61 -4.58
N LEU A 180 6.02 -13.96 -3.85
CA LEU A 180 6.11 -14.46 -2.47
C LEU A 180 6.95 -15.74 -2.39
N ARG A 181 6.79 -16.67 -3.34
CA ARG A 181 7.61 -17.88 -3.44
C ARG A 181 9.09 -17.57 -3.67
N CYS A 182 9.43 -16.53 -4.43
CA CYS A 182 10.83 -16.08 -4.58
C CYS A 182 11.45 -15.61 -3.26
N HIS A 183 10.63 -15.24 -2.27
CA HIS A 183 11.06 -14.90 -0.91
C HIS A 183 10.86 -16.05 0.10
N GLY A 184 10.64 -17.28 -0.38
CA GLY A 184 10.49 -18.47 0.47
C GLY A 184 9.14 -18.61 1.17
N VAL A 185 8.15 -17.75 0.87
CA VAL A 185 6.80 -17.86 1.44
C VAL A 185 6.02 -18.92 0.67
N ARG A 186 5.66 -20.01 1.34
CA ARG A 186 4.87 -21.11 0.76
C ARG A 186 3.37 -20.81 0.82
N GLY A 187 2.71 -20.92 -0.32
CA GLY A 187 1.25 -20.85 -0.42
C GLY A 187 0.63 -22.22 -0.15
N LEU A 188 -0.29 -22.31 0.81
CA LEU A 188 -1.04 -23.54 1.11
C LEU A 188 -2.23 -23.75 0.18
N ALA A 189 -2.93 -22.65 -0.13
CA ALA A 189 -4.12 -22.69 -0.97
C ALA A 189 -4.40 -21.30 -1.56
N PHE A 190 -5.21 -21.30 -2.62
CA PHE A 190 -5.91 -20.13 -3.10
C PHE A 190 -7.39 -20.24 -2.76
N ILE A 191 -8.01 -19.13 -2.34
CA ILE A 191 -9.46 -19.03 -2.19
C ILE A 191 -10.02 -18.21 -3.36
N ASP A 192 -11.05 -18.69 -4.05
CA ASP A 192 -11.76 -17.93 -5.08
C ASP A 192 -13.27 -18.22 -5.02
N VAL A 193 -14.05 -17.28 -5.52
CA VAL A 193 -15.52 -17.37 -5.60
C VAL A 193 -16.00 -17.81 -6.98
N ASP A 194 -15.12 -17.77 -7.99
CA ASP A 194 -15.43 -18.22 -9.34
C ASP A 194 -15.42 -19.76 -9.41
N PRO A 195 -16.58 -20.42 -9.61
CA PRO A 195 -16.66 -21.88 -9.62
C PRO A 195 -15.80 -22.52 -10.71
N ARG A 196 -15.51 -21.79 -11.80
CA ARG A 196 -14.65 -22.31 -12.89
C ARG A 196 -13.20 -22.47 -12.48
N LYS A 197 -12.75 -21.77 -11.42
CA LYS A 197 -11.37 -21.85 -10.92
C LYS A 197 -11.21 -22.86 -9.79
N ILE A 198 -12.28 -23.11 -9.04
CA ILE A 198 -12.27 -24.05 -7.90
C ILE A 198 -11.91 -25.46 -8.40
N GLY A 199 -11.05 -26.15 -7.67
CA GLY A 199 -10.52 -27.48 -8.03
C GLY A 199 -9.26 -27.46 -8.89
N ARG A 200 -8.83 -26.30 -9.41
CA ARG A 200 -7.55 -26.17 -10.13
C ARG A 200 -6.36 -26.16 -9.17
N ILE A 201 -5.17 -26.44 -9.70
CA ILE A 201 -3.90 -26.22 -9.01
C ILE A 201 -3.21 -24.99 -9.58
N LEU A 202 -2.69 -24.12 -8.71
CA LEU A 202 -1.90 -22.95 -9.04
C LEU A 202 -0.63 -22.94 -8.21
N HIS A 203 0.54 -22.94 -8.86
CA HIS A 203 1.84 -22.96 -8.18
C HIS A 203 1.88 -24.01 -7.05
N ASP A 204 1.50 -25.25 -7.37
CA ASP A 204 1.45 -26.40 -6.45
C ASP A 204 0.45 -26.29 -5.29
N ALA A 205 -0.43 -25.28 -5.29
CA ALA A 205 -1.47 -25.09 -4.28
C ALA A 205 -2.88 -25.24 -4.88
N PRO A 206 -3.82 -25.90 -4.19
CA PRO A 206 -5.19 -26.03 -4.67
C PRO A 206 -5.94 -24.69 -4.60
N VAL A 207 -6.84 -24.49 -5.57
CA VAL A 207 -7.86 -23.43 -5.53
C VAL A 207 -9.12 -24.01 -4.92
N VAL A 208 -9.51 -23.48 -3.76
CA VAL A 208 -10.70 -23.90 -3.02
C VAL A 208 -11.75 -22.79 -2.99
N GLY A 209 -12.99 -23.17 -2.72
CA GLY A 209 -14.08 -22.21 -2.54
C GLY A 209 -14.00 -21.48 -1.20
N ALA A 210 -14.66 -20.32 -1.11
CA ALA A 210 -14.73 -19.53 0.12
C ALA A 210 -15.31 -20.29 1.33
N GLY A 211 -16.16 -21.29 1.12
CA GLY A 211 -16.67 -22.16 2.18
C GLY A 211 -15.62 -23.06 2.85
N SER A 212 -14.40 -23.12 2.33
CA SER A 212 -13.28 -23.86 2.94
C SER A 212 -12.43 -23.03 3.90
N LEU A 213 -12.81 -21.78 4.18
CA LEU A 213 -12.02 -20.84 4.96
C LEU A 213 -11.73 -21.34 6.40
N GLU A 214 -12.66 -22.07 7.01
CA GLU A 214 -12.48 -22.65 8.35
C GLU A 214 -11.28 -23.60 8.45
N ARG A 215 -10.91 -24.28 7.35
CA ARG A 215 -9.73 -25.15 7.28
C ARG A 215 -8.42 -24.39 7.47
N PHE A 216 -8.45 -23.07 7.33
CA PHE A 216 -7.29 -22.18 7.37
C PHE A 216 -7.40 -21.13 8.48
N ALA A 217 -8.22 -21.36 9.51
CA ALA A 217 -8.51 -20.36 10.55
C ALA A 217 -7.24 -19.74 11.17
N GLN A 218 -6.21 -20.57 11.41
CA GLN A 218 -4.93 -20.17 12.02
C GLN A 218 -3.85 -19.76 11.00
N THR A 219 -4.11 -19.87 9.70
CA THR A 219 -3.14 -19.54 8.65
C THR A 219 -3.30 -18.08 8.23
N PRO A 220 -2.22 -17.27 8.14
CA PRO A 220 -2.35 -15.90 7.66
C PRO A 220 -2.88 -15.87 6.23
N LEU A 221 -3.69 -14.86 5.93
CA LEU A 221 -4.33 -14.71 4.63
C LEU A 221 -3.89 -13.42 3.92
N VAL A 222 -3.63 -13.50 2.63
CA VAL A 222 -3.39 -12.34 1.77
C VAL A 222 -4.55 -12.20 0.79
N ALA A 223 -5.34 -11.14 0.94
CA ALA A 223 -6.40 -10.81 0.00
C ALA A 223 -5.80 -10.06 -1.20
N ALA A 224 -5.79 -10.69 -2.37
CA ALA A 224 -5.15 -10.21 -3.59
C ALA A 224 -6.14 -10.26 -4.77
N VAL A 225 -7.18 -9.42 -4.71
CA VAL A 225 -8.29 -9.36 -5.67
C VAL A 225 -8.31 -8.03 -6.41
N GLY A 226 -8.64 -8.06 -7.70
CA GLY A 226 -8.73 -6.84 -8.54
C GLY A 226 -10.16 -6.34 -8.76
N SER A 227 -11.16 -7.14 -8.40
CA SER A 227 -12.56 -6.80 -8.62
C SER A 227 -13.01 -5.69 -7.66
N ARG A 228 -13.67 -4.67 -8.20
CA ARG A 228 -14.20 -3.55 -7.41
C ARG A 228 -15.13 -4.06 -6.30
N GLY A 229 -14.91 -3.57 -5.08
CA GLY A 229 -15.71 -3.95 -3.91
C GLY A 229 -15.34 -5.29 -3.26
N ALA A 230 -14.63 -6.19 -3.97
CA ALA A 230 -14.30 -7.52 -3.45
C ALA A 230 -13.44 -7.46 -2.18
N ARG A 231 -12.48 -6.53 -2.11
CA ARG A 231 -11.66 -6.33 -0.90
C ARG A 231 -12.50 -6.01 0.34
N ALA A 232 -13.51 -5.13 0.21
CA ALA A 232 -14.37 -4.75 1.32
C ALA A 232 -15.21 -5.93 1.82
N LEU A 233 -15.73 -6.75 0.89
CA LEU A 233 -16.46 -7.97 1.22
C LEU A 233 -15.58 -9.00 1.93
N ILE A 234 -14.36 -9.24 1.43
CA ILE A 234 -13.39 -10.15 2.06
C ILE A 234 -13.03 -9.66 3.46
N ARG A 235 -12.74 -8.37 3.62
CA ARG A 235 -12.42 -7.77 4.92
C ARG A 235 -13.57 -7.95 5.91
N ALA A 236 -14.80 -7.64 5.49
CA ALA A 236 -16.00 -7.81 6.32
C ALA A 236 -16.17 -9.28 6.76
N GLU A 237 -15.98 -10.23 5.83
CA GLU A 237 -16.10 -11.65 6.13
C GLU A 237 -15.03 -12.15 7.11
N LEU A 238 -13.77 -11.75 6.93
CA LEU A 238 -12.68 -12.17 7.83
C LEU A 238 -12.84 -11.57 9.23
N VAL A 239 -13.26 -10.30 9.32
CA VAL A 239 -13.55 -9.65 10.60
C VAL A 239 -14.74 -10.32 11.29
N ARG A 240 -15.79 -10.69 10.56
CA ARG A 240 -16.94 -11.44 11.08
C ARG A 240 -16.52 -12.78 11.70
N GLN A 241 -15.45 -13.40 11.18
CA GLN A 241 -14.85 -14.62 11.73
C GLN A 241 -13.83 -14.36 12.86
N GLY A 242 -13.74 -13.13 13.37
CA GLY A 242 -12.84 -12.76 14.47
C GLY A 242 -11.38 -12.59 14.07
N ARG A 243 -11.07 -12.50 12.77
CA ARG A 243 -9.70 -12.30 12.28
C ARG A 243 -9.33 -10.83 12.26
N GLU A 244 -8.11 -10.52 12.66
CA GLU A 244 -7.59 -9.15 12.77
C GLU A 244 -6.72 -8.77 11.56
N GLU A 245 -7.02 -7.64 10.92
CA GLU A 245 -6.22 -7.12 9.79
C GLU A 245 -4.86 -6.60 10.30
N GLY A 246 -3.78 -6.96 9.61
CA GLY A 246 -2.39 -6.70 10.02
C GLY A 246 -1.78 -7.84 10.83
N ARG A 247 -2.59 -8.74 11.40
CA ARG A 247 -2.13 -9.90 12.18
C ARG A 247 -2.47 -11.24 11.51
N ASP A 248 -3.74 -11.43 11.18
CA ASP A 248 -4.29 -12.67 10.62
C ASP A 248 -4.54 -12.57 9.13
N PHE A 249 -4.75 -11.35 8.62
CA PHE A 249 -4.79 -11.11 7.18
C PHE A 249 -4.30 -9.73 6.80
N VAL A 250 -3.96 -9.60 5.52
CA VAL A 250 -3.59 -8.33 4.89
C VAL A 250 -4.25 -8.22 3.53
N CYS A 251 -4.67 -7.02 3.16
CA CYS A 251 -5.11 -6.73 1.80
C CYS A 251 -3.93 -6.20 0.97
N ALA A 252 -3.63 -6.85 -0.15
CA ALA A 252 -2.46 -6.55 -0.99
C ALA A 252 -2.80 -6.06 -2.42
N ALA A 253 -4.09 -5.83 -2.71
CA ALA A 253 -4.59 -5.27 -3.96
C ALA A 253 -6.02 -4.70 -3.82
#